data_AF-A0A0S8KSY4-F1
#
_entry.id   AF-A0A0S8KSY4-F1
#
_cell.length_a   1.000
_cell.length_b   1.000
_cell.length_c   1.000
_cell.angle_alpha   90.00
_cell.angle_beta   90.00
_cell.angle_gamma   90.00
#
_symmetry.space_group_name_H-M   'P 1'
#
loop_
_entity.id
_entity.type
_entity.pdbx_description
1 polymer ?
#
loop_
_entity_poly.entity_id
_entity_poly.type
_entity_poly.pdbx_seq_one_letter_code
_entity_poly.pdbx_strand_id
1 'polypeptide(L)'
;MRKAMVVVLTILILAAIAVGAYAWVNALVNSIYGYRSPLKGAPPLTEYVNRPLTSQVVLVIIDGLRYDTSLQMPYLNTLREQGAHAVLLSDPPSSALAAWTALVSGTTPEISDAPLFDREHRWIQPIAVDHLFAALNRVGATTGITGFHWWAKLVPAENLYTQYFVNTEGDAADKQVIDRARMFLAEFRPNLLLVHLRQAEVAGRDHGAASPEYKQAALYCDEYVRQLAESMNLKHSALIVVSSYGHLDAGGNGGAEQVSLTTPFVMVGESVRAGDYGVVAQTDIAPTIAALLGTPVPSTAQGNMQVDMLRMDVVDMAEKLVTLASQRVRIGNVYLGSIGRGGLSQTAEGDMLVALSSLQVKNHSSAAELAALAVRQVDQEMTQARDSRVRAERTRRTMPIGGTAIILLWIIWLNRSRLKWYSLLTALLSTGLYHALFLQQGGTYSFSRIPAGGLAATLEPSARRAAIAFALGALVIAFSAWRQRERSAFAVMRHAYDYALLQLFFIGLLVAACTWWNGPLFSWYLPSFAVAYLHFASLMQALLIATMAILSPVAVAILQRGLLSISDRGTKLRVLGGSSYARGHNR
;
A
#
# COMPACT_ATOMS: atom_id res chain seq x y z
N MET A 1 12.34 -28.35 43.41
CA MET A 1 12.82 -27.00 43.04
C MET A 1 13.16 -26.86 41.56
N ARG A 2 14.10 -27.64 40.99
CA ARG A 2 14.50 -27.50 39.56
C ARG A 2 13.36 -27.62 38.53
N LYS A 3 12.39 -28.53 38.73
CA LYS A 3 11.25 -28.73 37.81
C LYS A 3 10.27 -27.55 37.78
N ALA A 4 9.89 -27.05 38.96
CA ALA A 4 9.01 -25.89 39.08
C ALA A 4 9.65 -24.62 38.49
N MET A 5 10.96 -24.44 38.73
CA MET A 5 11.72 -23.31 38.19
C MET A 5 11.72 -23.29 36.65
N VAL A 6 11.82 -24.45 35.99
CA VAL A 6 11.74 -24.54 34.52
C VAL A 6 10.38 -24.10 34.01
N VAL A 7 9.29 -24.53 34.65
CA VAL A 7 7.92 -24.14 34.24
C VAL A 7 7.71 -22.64 34.44
N VAL A 8 8.11 -22.10 35.59
CA VAL A 8 8.01 -20.66 35.87
C VAL A 8 8.81 -19.87 34.84
N LEU A 9 10.05 -20.27 34.55
CA LEU A 9 10.88 -19.61 33.54
C LEU A 9 10.24 -19.66 32.15
N THR A 10 9.68 -20.80 31.74
CA THR A 10 8.99 -20.90 30.44
C THR A 10 7.75 -20.01 30.37
N ILE A 11 6.94 -19.96 31.44
CA ILE A 11 5.80 -19.04 31.51
C ILE A 11 6.26 -17.59 31.38
N LEU A 12 7.34 -17.20 32.07
CA LEU A 12 7.92 -15.86 31.98
C LEU A 12 8.42 -15.55 30.56
N ILE A 13 9.07 -16.50 29.89
CA ILE A 13 9.49 -16.35 28.49
C ILE A 13 8.28 -16.15 27.57
N LEU A 14 7.24 -16.98 27.71
CA LEU A 14 6.02 -16.86 26.90
C LEU A 14 5.31 -15.51 27.14
N ALA A 15 5.20 -15.08 28.40
CA ALA A 15 4.64 -13.78 28.74
C ALA A 15 5.47 -12.63 28.15
N ALA A 16 6.80 -12.72 28.20
CA ALA A 16 7.68 -11.72 27.58
C ALA A 16 7.52 -11.68 26.06
N ILE A 17 7.39 -12.83 25.38
CA ILE A 17 7.13 -12.89 23.94
C ILE A 17 5.78 -12.27 23.62
N ALA A 18 4.73 -12.57 24.38
CA ALA A 18 3.40 -12.00 24.18
C ALA A 18 3.43 -10.46 24.33
N VAL A 19 4.01 -9.94 25.41
CA VAL A 19 4.14 -8.49 25.64
C VAL A 19 4.99 -7.84 24.54
N GLY A 20 6.11 -8.45 24.16
CA GLY A 20 6.97 -7.95 23.09
C GLY A 20 6.28 -7.91 21.72
N ALA A 21 5.56 -8.98 21.36
CA ALA A 21 4.79 -9.04 20.12
C ALA A 21 3.67 -8.00 20.11
N TYR A 22 2.93 -7.83 21.21
CA TYR A 22 1.91 -6.79 21.34
C TYR A 22 2.50 -5.38 21.17
N ALA A 23 3.59 -5.08 21.87
CA ALA A 23 4.26 -3.79 21.77
C ALA A 23 4.74 -3.52 20.34
N TRP A 24 5.29 -4.54 19.67
CA TRP A 24 5.77 -4.40 18.30
C TRP A 24 4.64 -4.23 17.29
N VAL A 25 3.52 -4.94 17.44
CA VAL A 25 2.33 -4.72 16.60
C VAL A 25 1.87 -3.28 16.70
N ASN A 26 1.73 -2.76 17.91
CA ASN A 26 1.32 -1.38 18.12
C ASN A 26 2.33 -0.40 17.52
N ALA A 27 3.63 -0.62 17.71
CA ALA A 27 4.65 0.21 17.09
C ALA A 27 4.57 0.18 15.55
N LEU A 28 4.37 -0.99 14.96
CA LEU A 28 4.23 -1.16 13.51
C LEU A 28 3.01 -0.42 12.98
N VAL A 29 1.84 -0.62 13.60
CA VAL A 29 0.60 0.07 13.25
C VAL A 29 0.75 1.59 13.40
N ASN A 30 1.33 2.06 14.50
CA ASN A 30 1.60 3.48 14.72
C ASN A 30 2.59 4.04 13.70
N SER A 31 3.59 3.26 13.25
CA SER A 31 4.52 3.71 12.21
C SER A 31 3.86 3.82 10.83
N ILE A 32 2.85 3.00 10.56
CA ILE A 32 2.07 3.06 9.31
C ILE A 32 1.23 4.33 9.28
N TYR A 33 0.43 4.57 10.32
CA TYR A 33 -0.41 5.77 10.40
C TYR A 33 0.42 7.04 10.68
N GLY A 34 1.58 6.90 11.31
CA GLY A 34 2.50 8.00 11.63
C GLY A 34 3.64 8.16 10.63
N TYR A 35 3.56 7.55 9.45
CA TYR A 35 4.60 7.67 8.43
C TYR A 35 4.84 9.13 8.09
N ARG A 36 6.12 9.48 7.88
CA ARG A 36 6.54 10.82 7.48
C ARG A 36 7.48 10.78 6.30
N SER A 37 7.32 11.75 5.41
CA SER A 37 8.18 11.97 4.25
C SER A 37 9.65 12.03 4.67
N PRO A 38 10.57 11.44 3.87
CA PRO A 38 12.00 11.59 4.12
C PRO A 38 12.50 13.01 3.85
N LEU A 39 11.76 13.86 3.12
CA LEU A 39 12.20 15.23 2.81
C LEU A 39 12.33 16.08 4.06
N LYS A 40 13.52 16.68 4.25
CA LYS A 40 13.82 17.64 5.31
C LYS A 40 13.79 19.05 4.74
N GLY A 41 12.62 19.70 4.82
CA GLY A 41 12.37 21.02 4.26
C GLY A 41 11.62 20.97 2.93
N ALA A 42 11.29 22.14 2.40
CA ALA A 42 10.60 22.28 1.13
C ALA A 42 11.59 22.71 0.02
N PRO A 43 11.62 22.04 -1.15
CA PRO A 43 12.33 22.57 -2.30
C PRO A 43 11.83 23.98 -2.64
N PRO A 44 12.72 24.90 -3.07
CA PRO A 44 12.30 26.21 -3.52
C PRO A 44 11.22 26.11 -4.59
N LEU A 45 10.21 26.98 -4.49
CA LEU A 45 9.11 27.04 -5.44
C LEU A 45 9.65 27.30 -6.85
N THR A 46 8.96 26.75 -7.84
CA THR A 46 9.25 27.03 -9.24
C THR A 46 8.68 28.41 -9.58
N GLU A 47 9.50 29.32 -10.08
CA GLU A 47 9.10 30.69 -10.45
C GLU A 47 8.88 30.86 -11.97
N TYR A 48 9.37 29.90 -12.78
CA TYR A 48 9.29 30.00 -14.24
C TYR A 48 7.87 29.71 -14.75
N VAL A 49 7.33 30.68 -15.49
CA VAL A 49 6.07 30.60 -16.23
C VAL A 49 6.40 30.49 -17.71
N ASN A 50 5.79 29.52 -18.39
CA ASN A 50 5.98 29.28 -19.82
C ASN A 50 4.74 29.71 -20.59
N ARG A 51 4.85 29.80 -21.92
CA ARG A 51 3.68 30.02 -22.77
C ARG A 51 2.65 28.89 -22.61
N PRO A 52 1.36 29.17 -22.36
CA PRO A 52 0.31 28.15 -22.31
C PRO A 52 0.05 27.56 -23.71
N LEU A 53 -0.19 26.25 -23.79
CA LEU A 53 -0.64 25.56 -25.01
C LEU A 53 -2.16 25.60 -25.15
N THR A 54 -2.87 25.78 -24.03
CA THR A 54 -4.32 25.88 -23.96
C THR A 54 -4.72 26.82 -22.83
N SER A 55 -5.90 27.44 -22.92
CA SER A 55 -6.38 28.38 -21.89
C SER A 55 -7.05 27.70 -20.70
N GLN A 56 -7.51 26.46 -20.88
CA GLN A 56 -8.27 25.72 -19.88
C GLN A 56 -7.93 24.23 -19.90
N VAL A 57 -7.85 23.63 -18.72
CA VAL A 57 -7.79 22.19 -18.51
C VAL A 57 -8.94 21.79 -17.60
N VAL A 58 -9.71 20.78 -18.00
CA VAL A 58 -10.69 20.10 -17.15
C VAL A 58 -10.14 18.72 -16.81
N LEU A 59 -9.83 18.50 -15.54
CA LEU A 59 -9.38 17.22 -15.01
C LEU A 59 -10.57 16.49 -14.38
N VAL A 60 -11.04 15.43 -15.02
CA VAL A 60 -12.07 14.54 -14.49
C VAL A 60 -11.40 13.35 -13.81
N ILE A 61 -11.65 13.18 -12.52
CA ILE A 61 -11.23 12.03 -11.73
C ILE A 61 -12.45 11.14 -11.52
N ILE A 62 -12.50 9.98 -12.17
CA ILE A 62 -13.50 8.94 -11.92
C ILE A 62 -12.91 7.98 -10.90
N ASP A 63 -13.20 8.22 -9.62
CA ASP A 63 -12.55 7.48 -8.54
C ASP A 63 -12.94 6.01 -8.55
N GLY A 64 -11.99 5.12 -8.25
CA GLY A 64 -12.21 3.68 -8.22
C GLY A 64 -12.37 3.01 -9.59
N LEU A 65 -12.26 3.72 -10.72
CA LEU A 65 -12.41 3.14 -12.06
C LEU A 65 -11.15 2.37 -12.51
N ARG A 66 -11.30 1.09 -12.84
CA ARG A 66 -10.24 0.24 -13.41
C ARG A 66 -10.06 0.47 -14.91
N TYR A 67 -8.84 0.22 -15.40
CA TYR A 67 -8.53 0.26 -16.83
C TYR A 67 -9.43 -0.67 -17.67
N ASP A 68 -9.57 -1.93 -17.29
CA ASP A 68 -10.37 -2.90 -18.05
C ASP A 68 -11.88 -2.56 -18.13
N THR A 69 -12.43 -1.99 -17.07
CA THR A 69 -13.83 -1.54 -17.02
C THR A 69 -14.01 -0.29 -17.86
N SER A 70 -13.03 0.61 -17.86
CA SER A 70 -13.07 1.80 -18.70
C SER A 70 -13.05 1.49 -20.21
N LEU A 71 -12.57 0.31 -20.64
CA LEU A 71 -12.67 -0.14 -22.03
C LEU A 71 -14.11 -0.48 -22.45
N GLN A 72 -15.04 -0.56 -21.49
CA GLN A 72 -16.47 -0.81 -21.72
C GLN A 72 -17.31 0.48 -21.72
N MET A 73 -16.67 1.65 -21.61
CA MET A 73 -17.31 2.98 -21.62
C MET A 73 -17.31 3.56 -23.04
N PRO A 74 -18.45 3.55 -23.78
CA PRO A 74 -18.48 3.89 -25.20
C PRO A 74 -18.01 5.31 -25.53
N TYR A 75 -18.41 6.31 -24.75
CA TYR A 75 -18.03 7.69 -25.02
C TYR A 75 -16.56 7.95 -24.70
N LEU A 76 -16.06 7.43 -23.57
CA LEU A 76 -14.63 7.48 -23.23
C LEU A 76 -13.78 6.79 -24.31
N ASN A 77 -14.24 5.68 -24.90
CA ASN A 77 -13.58 5.04 -26.04
C ASN A 77 -13.58 5.93 -27.30
N THR A 78 -14.65 6.67 -27.55
CA THR A 78 -14.67 7.68 -28.61
C THR A 78 -13.59 8.75 -28.37
N LEU A 79 -13.42 9.19 -27.12
CA LEU A 79 -12.35 10.12 -26.76
C LEU A 79 -10.95 9.49 -26.91
N ARG A 80 -10.78 8.19 -26.64
CA ARG A 80 -9.51 7.47 -26.86
C ARG A 80 -9.07 7.49 -28.32
N GLU A 81 -10.00 7.31 -29.24
CA GLU A 81 -9.71 7.32 -30.68
C GLU A 81 -9.35 8.73 -31.19
N GLN A 82 -9.91 9.76 -30.55
CA GLN A 82 -9.68 11.17 -30.93
C GLN A 82 -8.48 11.81 -30.23
N GLY A 83 -8.01 11.23 -29.13
CA GLY A 83 -7.04 11.82 -28.22
C GLY A 83 -5.83 10.95 -27.92
N ALA A 84 -5.05 11.41 -26.95
CA ALA A 84 -3.98 10.61 -26.35
C ALA A 84 -4.60 9.68 -25.31
N HIS A 85 -4.21 8.42 -25.29
CA HIS A 85 -4.59 7.49 -24.25
C HIS A 85 -3.42 6.62 -23.79
N ALA A 86 -3.50 6.17 -22.55
CA ALA A 86 -2.52 5.29 -21.93
C ALA A 86 -3.15 4.53 -20.75
N VAL A 87 -2.43 3.52 -20.30
CA VAL A 87 -2.60 2.94 -18.98
C VAL A 87 -1.92 3.86 -17.96
N LEU A 88 -2.68 4.36 -17.00
CA LEU A 88 -2.17 5.13 -15.88
C LEU A 88 -1.81 4.20 -14.72
N LEU A 89 -0.58 4.26 -14.25
CA LEU A 89 -0.10 3.48 -13.11
C LEU A 89 0.02 4.35 -11.87
N SER A 90 -0.74 4.00 -10.83
CA SER A 90 -0.66 4.62 -9.50
C SER A 90 0.44 3.96 -8.66
N ASP A 91 1.07 4.75 -7.79
CA ASP A 91 1.99 4.20 -6.78
C ASP A 91 1.21 3.65 -5.58
N PRO A 92 1.64 2.51 -4.99
CA PRO A 92 1.02 2.02 -3.77
C PRO A 92 1.30 2.99 -2.60
N PRO A 93 0.34 3.17 -1.68
CA PRO A 93 -0.92 2.43 -1.56
C PRO A 93 -2.02 2.96 -2.49
N SER A 94 -2.92 2.07 -2.91
CA SER A 94 -4.15 2.44 -3.65
C SER A 94 -5.22 3.06 -2.73
N SER A 95 -4.85 4.09 -1.97
CA SER A 95 -5.75 4.85 -1.09
C SER A 95 -6.05 6.23 -1.66
N ALA A 96 -7.19 6.79 -1.28
CA ALA A 96 -7.73 7.99 -1.90
C ALA A 96 -6.87 9.24 -1.65
N LEU A 97 -6.52 9.50 -0.38
CA LEU A 97 -5.74 10.70 -0.05
C LEU A 97 -4.35 10.70 -0.69
N ALA A 98 -3.71 9.53 -0.76
CA ALA A 98 -2.42 9.37 -1.41
C ALA A 98 -2.51 9.59 -2.93
N ALA A 99 -3.48 8.94 -3.58
CA ALA A 99 -3.66 9.02 -5.03
C ALA A 99 -4.10 10.42 -5.50
N TRP A 100 -5.06 11.05 -4.82
CA TRP A 100 -5.50 12.41 -5.16
C TRP A 100 -4.36 13.43 -5.00
N THR A 101 -3.55 13.29 -3.95
CA THR A 101 -2.36 14.12 -3.76
C THR A 101 -1.37 13.93 -4.90
N ALA A 102 -1.08 12.68 -5.29
CA ALA A 102 -0.17 12.39 -6.40
C ALA A 102 -0.64 12.99 -7.72
N LEU A 103 -1.94 12.93 -8.04
CA LEU A 103 -2.51 13.50 -9.27
C LEU A 103 -2.30 15.01 -9.39
N VAL A 104 -2.39 15.77 -8.30
CA VAL A 104 -2.36 17.25 -8.33
C VAL A 104 -1.01 17.85 -7.93
N SER A 105 -0.15 17.10 -7.25
CA SER A 105 1.22 17.51 -6.90
C SER A 105 2.29 16.90 -7.81
N GLY A 106 1.98 15.77 -8.46
CA GLY A 106 2.97 14.95 -9.15
C GLY A 106 3.93 14.25 -8.20
N THR A 107 3.67 14.22 -6.89
CA THR A 107 4.56 13.66 -5.87
C THR A 107 4.07 12.30 -5.38
N THR A 108 4.97 11.32 -5.26
CA THR A 108 4.62 9.97 -4.79
C THR A 108 4.16 9.96 -3.32
N PRO A 109 3.43 8.92 -2.87
CA PRO A 109 3.05 8.77 -1.46
C PRO A 109 4.24 8.71 -0.49
N GLU A 110 5.42 8.29 -0.95
CA GLU A 110 6.65 8.28 -0.12
C GLU A 110 7.10 9.70 0.23
N ILE A 111 6.92 10.66 -0.68
CA ILE A 111 7.47 12.01 -0.54
C ILE A 111 6.41 13.03 -0.11
N SER A 112 5.14 12.84 -0.49
CA SER A 112 4.08 13.85 -0.32
C SER A 112 3.61 14.08 1.12
N ASP A 113 4.00 13.20 2.06
CA ASP A 113 3.47 13.15 3.44
C ASP A 113 1.95 12.90 3.51
N ALA A 114 1.33 12.51 2.39
CA ALA A 114 -0.07 12.13 2.36
C ALA A 114 -0.29 10.87 3.23
N PRO A 115 -1.42 10.78 3.95
CA PRO A 115 -1.75 9.57 4.69
C PRO A 115 -1.77 8.34 3.78
N LEU A 116 -1.02 7.29 4.16
CA LEU A 116 -0.98 6.03 3.41
C LEU A 116 -2.33 5.29 3.41
N PHE A 117 -3.16 5.56 4.40
CA PHE A 117 -4.50 5.00 4.53
C PHE A 117 -5.50 6.12 4.77
N ASP A 118 -6.69 5.93 4.19
CA ASP A 118 -7.75 6.91 4.29
C ASP A 118 -8.17 7.12 5.74
N ARG A 119 -8.45 8.39 6.04
CA ARG A 119 -8.80 8.84 7.39
C ARG A 119 -10.20 9.40 7.41
N GLU A 120 -10.84 9.33 8.57
CA GLU A 120 -12.06 10.08 8.79
C GLU A 120 -11.86 11.56 8.48
N HIS A 121 -12.90 12.19 7.93
CA HIS A 121 -12.85 13.56 7.42
C HIS A 121 -12.24 14.57 8.42
N ARG A 122 -12.53 14.43 9.72
CA ARG A 122 -12.02 15.31 10.78
C ARG A 122 -10.48 15.32 10.92
N TRP A 123 -9.80 14.27 10.47
CA TRP A 123 -8.35 14.10 10.60
C TRP A 123 -7.57 14.46 9.33
N ILE A 124 -8.26 14.85 8.26
CA ILE A 124 -7.62 15.22 7.00
C ILE A 124 -7.00 16.60 7.13
N GLN A 125 -5.75 16.70 6.69
CA GLN A 125 -4.98 17.93 6.63
C GLN A 125 -4.84 18.39 5.17
N PRO A 126 -4.60 19.69 4.94
CA PRO A 126 -4.22 20.19 3.63
C PRO A 126 -3.02 19.45 3.04
N ILE A 127 -2.94 19.40 1.71
CA ILE A 127 -1.78 18.83 1.01
C ILE A 127 -0.54 19.59 1.47
N ALA A 128 0.44 18.85 2.01
CA ALA A 128 1.62 19.43 2.66
C ALA A 128 2.69 19.91 1.66
N VAL A 129 2.62 19.42 0.42
CA VAL A 129 3.55 19.73 -0.66
C VAL A 129 2.94 20.69 -1.68
N ASP A 130 3.78 21.30 -2.51
CA ASP A 130 3.31 22.16 -3.59
C ASP A 130 2.43 21.37 -4.59
N HIS A 131 1.40 22.02 -5.12
CA HIS A 131 0.41 21.39 -6.00
C HIS A 131 -0.16 22.38 -7.02
N LEU A 132 -0.79 21.88 -8.07
CA LEU A 132 -1.29 22.69 -9.20
C LEU A 132 -2.14 23.89 -8.78
N PHE A 133 -3.07 23.72 -7.85
CA PHE A 133 -3.93 24.82 -7.39
C PHE A 133 -3.12 25.97 -6.76
N ALA A 134 -2.13 25.65 -5.92
CA ALA A 134 -1.23 26.65 -5.34
C ALA A 134 -0.33 27.28 -6.41
N ALA A 135 0.19 26.48 -7.34
CA ALA A 135 1.05 26.95 -8.43
C ALA A 135 0.34 27.93 -9.37
N LEU A 136 -0.90 27.62 -9.76
CA LEU A 136 -1.73 28.49 -10.60
C LEU A 136 -2.13 29.77 -9.86
N ASN A 137 -2.52 29.67 -8.58
CA ASN A 137 -2.88 30.83 -7.78
C ASN A 137 -1.70 31.83 -7.66
N ARG A 138 -0.46 31.34 -7.48
CA ARG A 138 0.74 32.19 -7.42
C ARG A 138 0.97 33.04 -8.68
N VAL A 139 0.50 32.58 -9.83
CA VAL A 139 0.64 33.30 -11.11
C VAL A 139 -0.65 34.01 -11.54
N GLY A 140 -1.63 34.12 -10.63
CA GLY A 140 -2.90 34.80 -10.88
C GLY A 140 -3.87 34.04 -11.80
N ALA A 141 -3.62 32.76 -12.06
CA ALA A 141 -4.54 31.91 -12.83
C ALA A 141 -5.69 31.41 -11.94
N THR A 142 -6.86 31.22 -12.57
CA THR A 142 -8.08 30.83 -11.87
C THR A 142 -8.25 29.33 -11.83
N THR A 143 -8.75 28.82 -10.70
CA THR A 143 -8.89 27.38 -10.46
C THR A 143 -10.25 27.08 -9.85
N GLY A 144 -10.76 25.87 -10.04
CA GLY A 144 -11.95 25.43 -9.33
C GLY A 144 -12.04 23.95 -9.12
N ILE A 145 -12.87 23.56 -8.16
CA ILE A 145 -13.19 22.17 -7.86
C ILE A 145 -14.70 21.99 -7.75
N THR A 146 -15.22 20.98 -8.43
CA THR A 146 -16.56 20.43 -8.19
C THR A 146 -16.41 18.97 -7.81
N GLY A 147 -16.84 18.61 -6.61
CA GLY A 147 -16.63 17.26 -6.12
C GLY A 147 -17.16 17.07 -4.72
N PHE A 148 -16.40 16.39 -3.88
CA PHE A 148 -16.82 16.00 -2.54
C PHE A 148 -16.07 16.74 -1.44
N HIS A 149 -16.70 16.82 -0.27
CA HIS A 149 -16.23 17.62 0.88
C HIS A 149 -14.79 17.32 1.35
N TRP A 150 -14.22 16.15 1.08
CA TRP A 150 -12.80 15.86 1.37
C TRP A 150 -11.84 16.83 0.68
N TRP A 151 -12.14 17.28 -0.53
CA TRP A 151 -11.31 18.26 -1.25
C TRP A 151 -11.25 19.62 -0.54
N ALA A 152 -12.29 20.01 0.21
CA ALA A 152 -12.30 21.23 1.01
C ALA A 152 -11.24 21.23 2.12
N LYS A 153 -10.80 20.03 2.56
CA LYS A 153 -9.70 19.88 3.52
C LYS A 153 -8.34 19.83 2.86
N LEU A 154 -8.26 19.25 1.66
CA LEU A 154 -7.02 19.03 0.93
C LEU A 154 -6.49 20.30 0.26
N VAL A 155 -7.37 21.08 -0.36
CA VAL A 155 -7.01 22.31 -1.08
C VAL A 155 -7.62 23.51 -0.35
N PRO A 156 -6.79 24.40 0.23
CA PRO A 156 -7.27 25.61 0.88
C PRO A 156 -8.11 26.49 -0.06
N ALA A 157 -9.18 27.08 0.48
CA ALA A 157 -10.12 27.91 -0.30
C ALA A 157 -9.46 29.13 -0.97
N GLU A 158 -8.39 29.67 -0.37
CA GLU A 158 -7.58 30.75 -0.95
C GLU A 158 -6.90 30.38 -2.28
N ASN A 159 -6.74 29.08 -2.56
CA ASN A 159 -6.19 28.56 -3.80
C ASN A 159 -7.27 28.23 -4.84
N LEU A 160 -8.53 28.57 -4.57
CA LEU A 160 -9.68 28.25 -5.40
C LEU A 160 -10.47 29.51 -5.74
N TYR A 161 -10.59 29.80 -7.04
CA TYR A 161 -11.45 30.87 -7.53
C TYR A 161 -12.94 30.51 -7.37
N THR A 162 -13.29 29.24 -7.60
CA THR A 162 -14.65 28.74 -7.42
C THR A 162 -14.66 27.31 -6.89
N GLN A 163 -15.63 26.94 -6.07
CA GLN A 163 -15.70 25.61 -5.45
C GLN A 163 -17.12 25.16 -5.16
N TYR A 164 -17.37 23.86 -5.25
CA TYR A 164 -18.61 23.24 -4.82
C TYR A 164 -18.36 21.81 -4.36
N PHE A 165 -18.87 21.51 -3.16
CA PHE A 165 -18.66 20.22 -2.52
C PHE A 165 -19.98 19.61 -2.05
N VAL A 166 -20.17 18.34 -2.38
CA VAL A 166 -21.30 17.52 -1.90
C VAL A 166 -20.85 16.65 -0.70
N ASN A 167 -21.78 16.41 0.22
CA ASN A 167 -21.56 15.60 1.42
C ASN A 167 -22.15 14.18 1.32
N THR A 168 -22.94 13.92 0.29
CA THR A 168 -23.53 12.60 -0.02
C THR A 168 -22.69 11.89 -1.09
N GLU A 169 -22.87 10.59 -1.26
CA GLU A 169 -22.19 9.77 -2.26
C GLU A 169 -23.18 9.16 -3.27
N GLY A 170 -22.66 8.61 -4.37
CA GLY A 170 -23.44 7.91 -5.41
C GLY A 170 -23.90 8.80 -6.58
N ASP A 171 -24.71 8.22 -7.47
CA ASP A 171 -25.13 8.85 -8.74
C ASP A 171 -25.72 10.25 -8.59
N ALA A 172 -26.64 10.43 -7.63
CA ALA A 172 -27.29 11.72 -7.42
C ALA A 172 -26.31 12.81 -6.95
N ALA A 173 -25.21 12.43 -6.28
CA ALA A 173 -24.15 13.35 -5.91
C ALA A 173 -23.26 13.68 -7.13
N ASP A 174 -22.88 12.67 -7.92
CA ASP A 174 -22.14 12.86 -9.18
C ASP A 174 -22.90 13.75 -10.15
N LYS A 175 -24.23 13.60 -10.26
CA LYS A 175 -25.09 14.49 -11.05
C LYS A 175 -24.99 15.95 -10.60
N GLN A 176 -25.06 16.21 -9.29
CA GLN A 176 -24.92 17.57 -8.75
C GLN A 176 -23.53 18.16 -9.03
N VAL A 177 -22.48 17.34 -8.94
CA VAL A 177 -21.11 17.71 -9.29
C VAL A 177 -21.05 18.15 -10.76
N ILE A 178 -21.64 17.37 -11.68
CA ILE A 178 -21.63 17.65 -13.12
C ILE A 178 -22.46 18.88 -13.47
N ASP A 179 -23.67 19.01 -12.92
CA ASP A 179 -24.52 20.19 -13.12
C ASP A 179 -23.76 21.46 -12.70
N ARG A 180 -23.03 21.40 -11.58
CA ARG A 180 -22.21 22.51 -11.11
C ARG A 180 -20.98 22.76 -11.98
N ALA A 181 -20.29 21.71 -12.41
CA ALA A 181 -19.12 21.81 -13.28
C ALA A 181 -19.47 22.50 -14.59
N ARG A 182 -20.60 22.14 -15.20
CA ARG A 182 -21.11 22.80 -16.42
C ARG A 182 -21.43 24.26 -16.20
N MET A 183 -22.02 24.63 -15.06
CA MET A 183 -22.21 26.03 -14.69
C MET A 183 -20.86 26.76 -14.53
N PHE A 184 -19.87 26.14 -13.88
CA PHE A 184 -18.53 26.71 -13.76
C PHE A 184 -17.85 26.94 -15.10
N LEU A 185 -18.01 26.01 -16.05
CA LEU A 185 -17.51 26.17 -17.41
C LEU A 185 -18.23 27.29 -18.17
N ALA A 186 -19.52 27.50 -17.95
CA ALA A 186 -20.28 28.55 -18.64
C ALA A 186 -19.98 29.96 -18.08
N GLU A 187 -19.99 30.11 -16.76
CA GLU A 187 -19.99 31.41 -16.08
C GLU A 187 -18.60 31.87 -15.62
N PHE A 188 -17.80 30.95 -15.09
CA PHE A 188 -16.53 31.29 -14.41
C PHE A 188 -15.28 30.99 -15.26
N ARG A 189 -15.34 29.95 -16.11
CA ARG A 189 -14.26 29.52 -17.03
C ARG A 189 -12.87 29.45 -16.35
N PRO A 190 -12.70 28.72 -15.24
CA PRO A 190 -11.41 28.61 -14.59
C PRO A 190 -10.36 28.00 -15.54
N ASN A 191 -9.09 28.39 -15.39
CA ASN A 191 -7.97 27.81 -16.14
C ASN A 191 -7.78 26.33 -15.81
N LEU A 192 -7.99 25.93 -14.56
CA LEU A 192 -8.05 24.52 -14.15
C LEU A 192 -9.36 24.23 -13.43
N LEU A 193 -10.15 23.29 -13.94
CA LEU A 193 -11.30 22.73 -13.24
C LEU A 193 -11.06 21.26 -12.91
N LEU A 194 -11.10 20.90 -11.63
CA LEU A 194 -11.14 19.50 -11.20
C LEU A 194 -12.60 19.09 -10.98
N VAL A 195 -13.01 18.02 -11.65
CA VAL A 195 -14.32 17.38 -11.47
C VAL A 195 -14.10 15.98 -10.90
N HIS A 196 -14.63 15.71 -9.71
CA HIS A 196 -14.44 14.43 -9.03
C HIS A 196 -15.77 13.65 -9.00
N LEU A 197 -15.78 12.47 -9.61
CA LEU A 197 -16.90 11.53 -9.63
C LEU A 197 -16.57 10.32 -8.77
N ARG A 198 -17.54 9.78 -8.05
CA ARG A 198 -17.33 8.71 -7.06
C ARG A 198 -18.25 7.52 -7.15
N GLN A 199 -19.26 7.53 -8.00
CA GLN A 199 -20.19 6.40 -8.04
C GLN A 199 -19.49 5.06 -8.35
N ALA A 200 -18.44 5.07 -9.17
CA ALA A 200 -17.63 3.87 -9.43
C ALA A 200 -16.90 3.36 -8.17
N GLU A 201 -16.32 4.25 -7.36
CA GLU A 201 -15.73 3.89 -6.07
C GLU A 201 -16.78 3.30 -5.11
N VAL A 202 -17.96 3.92 -5.03
CA VAL A 202 -19.04 3.45 -4.14
C VAL A 202 -19.47 2.04 -4.54
N ALA A 203 -19.74 1.82 -5.83
CA ALA A 203 -20.12 0.51 -6.33
C ALA A 203 -18.99 -0.52 -6.19
N GLY A 204 -17.73 -0.11 -6.40
CA GLY A 204 -16.56 -0.97 -6.26
C GLY A 204 -16.29 -1.38 -4.82
N ARG A 205 -16.54 -0.48 -3.86
CA ARG A 205 -16.47 -0.75 -2.42
C ARG A 205 -17.59 -1.68 -1.95
N ASP A 206 -18.82 -1.42 -2.38
CA ASP A 206 -20.01 -2.08 -1.83
C ASP A 206 -20.31 -3.43 -2.52
N HIS A 207 -19.99 -3.55 -3.82
CA HIS A 207 -20.32 -4.73 -4.64
C HIS A 207 -19.11 -5.41 -5.29
N GLY A 208 -17.94 -4.74 -5.32
CA GLY A 208 -16.74 -5.24 -5.98
C GLY A 208 -16.67 -4.92 -7.47
N ALA A 209 -15.46 -4.88 -8.03
CA ALA A 209 -15.24 -4.47 -9.41
C ALA A 209 -15.75 -5.47 -10.47
N ALA A 210 -15.99 -6.73 -10.09
CA ALA A 210 -16.55 -7.73 -11.00
C ALA A 210 -18.10 -7.68 -11.08
N SER A 211 -18.74 -6.77 -10.33
CA SER A 211 -20.19 -6.71 -10.20
C SER A 211 -20.87 -5.97 -11.37
N PRO A 212 -22.14 -6.31 -11.70
CA PRO A 212 -22.93 -5.54 -12.65
C PRO A 212 -23.20 -4.11 -12.17
N GLU A 213 -23.31 -3.88 -10.87
CA GLU A 213 -23.49 -2.55 -10.26
C GLU A 213 -22.29 -1.63 -10.55
N TYR A 214 -21.08 -2.15 -10.44
CA TYR A 214 -19.85 -1.42 -10.77
C TYR A 214 -19.77 -1.08 -12.25
N LYS A 215 -20.12 -2.03 -13.13
CA LYS A 215 -20.21 -1.78 -14.58
C LYS A 215 -21.24 -0.70 -14.90
N GLN A 216 -22.41 -0.73 -14.27
CA GLN A 216 -23.46 0.27 -14.48
C GLN A 216 -23.01 1.66 -13.98
N ALA A 217 -22.33 1.73 -12.83
CA ALA A 217 -21.74 2.95 -12.32
C ALA A 217 -20.74 3.57 -13.31
N ALA A 218 -19.87 2.75 -13.93
CA ALA A 218 -18.95 3.22 -14.95
C ALA A 218 -19.68 3.81 -16.18
N LEU A 219 -20.81 3.24 -16.59
CA LEU A 219 -21.62 3.78 -17.69
C LEU A 219 -22.31 5.12 -17.33
N TYR A 220 -22.72 5.32 -16.09
CA TYR A 220 -23.19 6.64 -15.64
C TYR A 220 -22.07 7.68 -15.66
N CYS A 221 -20.87 7.32 -15.19
CA CYS A 221 -19.70 8.19 -15.31
C CYS A 221 -19.35 8.51 -16.76
N ASP A 222 -19.52 7.56 -17.69
CA ASP A 222 -19.29 7.77 -19.13
C ASP A 222 -20.22 8.84 -19.71
N GLU A 223 -21.51 8.78 -19.35
CA GLU A 223 -22.50 9.77 -19.71
C GLU A 223 -22.20 11.15 -19.10
N TYR A 224 -21.69 11.21 -17.88
CA TYR A 224 -21.23 12.45 -17.25
C TYR A 224 -20.02 13.06 -17.95
N VAL A 225 -19.06 12.24 -18.37
CA VAL A 225 -17.93 12.68 -19.21
C VAL A 225 -18.42 13.27 -20.53
N ARG A 226 -19.44 12.66 -21.16
CA ARG A 226 -20.08 13.19 -22.37
C ARG A 226 -20.66 14.58 -22.17
N GLN A 227 -21.47 14.76 -21.13
CA GLN A 227 -22.09 16.06 -20.84
C GLN A 227 -21.07 17.16 -20.57
N LEU A 228 -19.94 16.84 -19.92
CA LEU A 228 -18.84 17.79 -19.72
C LEU A 228 -18.15 18.13 -21.03
N ALA A 229 -17.74 17.14 -21.80
CA ALA A 229 -17.06 17.34 -23.07
C ALA A 229 -17.90 18.20 -24.04
N GLU A 230 -19.22 17.99 -24.10
CA GLU A 230 -20.15 18.80 -24.90
C GLU A 230 -20.27 20.26 -24.42
N SER A 231 -19.95 20.54 -23.16
CA SER A 231 -19.94 21.90 -22.61
C SER A 231 -18.60 22.64 -22.80
N MET A 232 -17.59 21.96 -23.33
CA MET A 232 -16.24 22.50 -23.51
C MET A 232 -15.98 22.92 -24.96
N ASN A 233 -15.11 23.93 -25.13
CA ASN A 233 -14.54 24.24 -26.43
C ASN A 233 -13.13 23.63 -26.54
N LEU A 234 -13.04 22.41 -27.06
CA LEU A 234 -11.77 21.66 -27.17
C LEU A 234 -10.73 22.30 -28.11
N LYS A 235 -11.07 23.38 -28.83
CA LYS A 235 -10.09 24.19 -29.56
C LYS A 235 -9.19 25.03 -28.64
N HIS A 236 -9.68 25.35 -27.44
CA HIS A 236 -8.99 26.20 -26.47
C HIS A 236 -8.97 25.61 -25.05
N SER A 237 -9.34 24.33 -24.94
CA SER A 237 -9.34 23.56 -23.70
C SER A 237 -8.80 22.15 -23.94
N ALA A 238 -8.28 21.54 -22.89
CA ALA A 238 -7.99 20.11 -22.86
C ALA A 238 -8.84 19.43 -21.79
N LEU A 239 -9.46 18.30 -22.12
CA LEU A 239 -10.15 17.42 -21.19
C LEU A 239 -9.21 16.25 -20.87
N ILE A 240 -8.95 16.01 -19.59
CA ILE A 240 -8.17 14.88 -19.10
C ILE A 240 -9.09 14.04 -18.21
N VAL A 241 -9.29 12.77 -18.56
CA VAL A 241 -10.06 11.79 -17.78
C VAL A 241 -9.11 10.75 -17.22
N VAL A 242 -9.07 10.64 -15.89
CA VAL A 242 -8.24 9.69 -15.15
C VAL A 242 -9.04 9.00 -14.06
N SER A 243 -8.43 7.99 -13.44
CA SER A 243 -8.85 7.48 -12.14
C SER A 243 -7.68 7.50 -11.17
N SER A 244 -7.97 7.63 -9.87
CA SER A 244 -6.97 7.66 -8.81
C SER A 244 -6.45 6.26 -8.48
N TYR A 245 -7.33 5.26 -8.48
CA TYR A 245 -7.03 3.84 -8.20
C TYR A 245 -8.23 3.00 -8.67
N GLY A 246 -8.11 1.68 -8.61
CA GLY A 246 -9.18 0.71 -8.89
C GLY A 246 -9.55 -0.13 -7.67
N HIS A 247 -10.50 -1.05 -7.86
CA HIS A 247 -10.92 -2.02 -6.84
C HIS A 247 -10.59 -3.46 -7.23
N LEU A 248 -10.43 -4.32 -6.23
CA LEU A 248 -10.39 -5.77 -6.45
C LEU A 248 -11.75 -6.29 -6.94
N ASP A 249 -11.76 -7.47 -7.57
CA ASP A 249 -12.98 -8.11 -8.09
C ASP A 249 -14.08 -8.25 -7.03
N ALA A 250 -13.70 -8.62 -5.81
CA ALA A 250 -14.59 -8.78 -4.66
C ALA A 250 -14.72 -7.51 -3.79
N GLY A 251 -14.18 -6.38 -4.26
CA GLY A 251 -14.12 -5.13 -3.52
C GLY A 251 -12.86 -4.96 -2.67
N GLY A 252 -12.61 -3.71 -2.28
CA GLY A 252 -11.43 -3.29 -1.53
C GLY A 252 -10.28 -2.68 -2.36
N ASN A 253 -9.48 -1.84 -1.70
CA ASN A 253 -8.34 -1.07 -2.21
C ASN A 253 -7.40 -0.67 -1.04
N GLY A 254 -6.23 -0.13 -1.31
CA GLY A 254 -5.24 0.32 -0.32
C GLY A 254 -3.94 -0.50 -0.31
N GLY A 255 -3.88 -1.59 -1.08
CA GLY A 255 -2.70 -2.42 -1.28
C GLY A 255 -1.94 -2.08 -2.56
N ALA A 256 -1.09 -3.03 -2.98
CA ALA A 256 -0.21 -2.93 -4.13
C ALA A 256 -0.60 -3.88 -5.27
N GLU A 257 -1.87 -4.32 -5.31
CA GLU A 257 -2.37 -5.18 -6.38
C GLU A 257 -2.38 -4.42 -7.71
N GLN A 258 -1.82 -5.06 -8.75
CA GLN A 258 -1.70 -4.43 -10.07
C GLN A 258 -3.05 -3.95 -10.60
N VAL A 259 -4.11 -4.74 -10.40
CA VAL A 259 -5.46 -4.43 -10.89
C VAL A 259 -6.04 -3.15 -10.28
N SER A 260 -5.72 -2.84 -9.02
CA SER A 260 -6.13 -1.59 -8.36
C SER A 260 -5.19 -0.42 -8.64
N LEU A 261 -4.00 -0.67 -9.19
CA LEU A 261 -3.05 0.39 -9.57
C LEU A 261 -3.09 0.70 -11.07
N THR A 262 -3.83 -0.08 -11.87
CA THR A 262 -3.92 0.06 -13.32
C THR A 262 -5.25 0.74 -13.70
N THR A 263 -5.16 2.00 -14.10
CA THR A 263 -6.31 2.91 -14.30
C THR A 263 -6.29 3.55 -15.69
N PRO A 264 -7.40 4.12 -16.19
CA PRO A 264 -7.40 4.83 -17.46
C PRO A 264 -6.70 6.19 -17.40
N PHE A 265 -6.06 6.56 -18.50
CA PHE A 265 -5.74 7.93 -18.88
C PHE A 265 -6.25 8.20 -20.30
N VAL A 266 -7.03 9.27 -20.45
CA VAL A 266 -7.47 9.79 -21.75
C VAL A 266 -7.37 11.30 -21.74
N MET A 267 -6.79 11.88 -22.79
CA MET A 267 -6.63 13.32 -22.93
C MET A 267 -7.03 13.76 -24.35
N VAL A 268 -7.90 14.76 -24.47
CA VAL A 268 -8.38 15.30 -25.75
C VAL A 268 -8.31 16.83 -25.77
N GLY A 269 -8.05 17.41 -26.94
CA GLY A 269 -7.96 18.85 -27.16
C GLY A 269 -7.13 19.17 -28.40
N GLU A 270 -7.23 20.39 -28.92
CA GLU A 270 -6.45 20.82 -30.10
C GLU A 270 -4.95 20.81 -29.84
N SER A 271 -4.53 21.07 -28.60
CA SER A 271 -3.13 20.98 -28.16
C SER A 271 -2.64 19.55 -27.93
N VAL A 272 -3.45 18.52 -28.21
CA VAL A 272 -3.15 17.12 -27.93
C VAL A 272 -2.88 16.35 -29.22
N ARG A 273 -1.85 15.50 -29.21
CA ARG A 273 -1.54 14.55 -30.27
C ARG A 273 -2.26 13.24 -29.96
N ALA A 274 -3.10 12.78 -30.89
CA ALA A 274 -3.82 11.53 -30.73
C ALA A 274 -2.87 10.33 -30.87
N GLY A 275 -3.08 9.29 -30.06
CA GLY A 275 -2.25 8.09 -30.09
C GLY A 275 -2.37 7.23 -28.83
N ASP A 276 -1.89 5.99 -28.94
CA ASP A 276 -1.63 5.11 -27.81
C ASP A 276 -0.20 5.35 -27.32
N TYR A 277 -0.06 5.78 -26.07
CA TYR A 277 1.22 6.10 -25.45
C TYR A 277 1.66 5.03 -24.42
N GLY A 278 0.99 3.89 -24.38
CA GLY A 278 1.36 2.76 -23.54
C GLY A 278 1.09 3.02 -22.07
N VAL A 279 2.12 3.41 -21.31
CA VAL A 279 2.07 3.52 -19.84
C VAL A 279 2.53 4.91 -19.39
N VAL A 280 1.73 5.53 -18.51
CA VAL A 280 2.00 6.82 -17.89
C VAL A 280 1.95 6.67 -16.37
N ALA A 281 2.83 7.35 -15.64
CA ALA A 281 2.77 7.34 -14.19
C ALA A 281 1.71 8.35 -13.69
N GLN A 282 1.01 8.02 -12.61
CA GLN A 282 0.05 8.94 -11.97
C GLN A 282 0.68 10.30 -11.62
N THR A 283 1.96 10.30 -11.28
CA THR A 283 2.74 11.50 -10.96
C THR A 283 3.00 12.40 -12.17
N ASP A 284 2.84 11.91 -13.40
CA ASP A 284 3.05 12.67 -14.65
C ASP A 284 1.88 13.63 -14.95
N ILE A 285 0.73 13.44 -14.31
CA ILE A 285 -0.48 14.24 -14.56
C ILE A 285 -0.24 15.71 -14.21
N ALA A 286 0.30 16.00 -13.02
CA ALA A 286 0.50 17.39 -12.61
C ALA A 286 1.53 18.14 -13.50
N PRO A 287 2.72 17.58 -13.80
CA PRO A 287 3.64 18.21 -14.76
C PRO A 287 3.04 18.38 -16.16
N THR A 288 2.24 17.43 -16.64
CA THR A 288 1.57 17.53 -17.96
C THR A 288 0.54 18.65 -17.99
N ILE A 289 -0.27 18.80 -16.93
CA ILE A 289 -1.18 19.94 -16.78
C ILE A 289 -0.39 21.26 -16.68
N ALA A 290 0.73 21.25 -15.97
CA ALA A 290 1.60 22.41 -15.88
C ALA A 290 2.13 22.85 -17.26
N ALA A 291 2.54 21.89 -18.09
CA ALA A 291 2.94 22.13 -19.47
C ALA A 291 1.80 22.70 -20.33
N LEU A 292 0.58 22.16 -20.21
CA LEU A 292 -0.60 22.64 -20.94
C LEU A 292 -0.97 24.08 -20.60
N LEU A 293 -1.00 24.42 -19.31
CA LEU A 293 -1.40 25.75 -18.82
C LEU A 293 -0.24 26.75 -18.72
N GLY A 294 1.00 26.33 -18.99
CA GLY A 294 2.17 27.20 -18.88
C GLY A 294 2.51 27.61 -17.43
N THR A 295 1.95 26.92 -16.43
CA THR A 295 2.15 27.23 -15.00
C THR A 295 3.45 26.61 -14.48
N PRO A 296 4.03 27.12 -13.37
CA PRO A 296 5.16 26.48 -12.74
C PRO A 296 4.86 25.03 -12.34
N VAL A 297 5.84 24.14 -12.55
CA VAL A 297 5.77 22.74 -12.10
C VAL A 297 5.79 22.72 -10.57
N PRO A 298 4.89 21.96 -9.90
CA PRO A 298 4.92 21.84 -8.45
C PRO A 298 6.32 21.45 -7.95
N SER A 299 6.80 22.12 -6.90
CA SER A 299 8.22 22.05 -6.49
C SER A 299 8.70 20.66 -6.08
N THR A 300 7.78 19.77 -5.68
CA THR A 300 8.08 18.38 -5.29
C THR A 300 7.62 17.34 -6.32
N ALA A 301 7.12 17.76 -7.49
CA ALA A 301 6.68 16.82 -8.51
C ALA A 301 7.81 15.87 -8.88
N GLN A 302 7.54 14.57 -8.97
CA GLN A 302 8.42 13.47 -9.38
C GLN A 302 8.10 12.94 -10.79
N GLY A 303 6.92 13.24 -11.32
CA GLY A 303 6.57 12.85 -12.69
C GLY A 303 7.21 13.72 -13.77
N ASN A 304 7.02 13.28 -15.00
CA ASN A 304 7.46 13.93 -16.23
C ASN A 304 6.30 14.62 -16.95
N MET A 305 6.63 15.60 -17.79
CA MET A 305 5.70 16.16 -18.76
C MET A 305 5.54 15.17 -19.92
N GLN A 306 4.32 14.80 -20.27
CA GLN A 306 4.03 13.93 -21.41
C GLN A 306 4.12 14.70 -22.74
N VAL A 307 5.32 15.21 -23.06
CA VAL A 307 5.57 16.12 -24.20
C VAL A 307 5.19 15.52 -25.56
N ASP A 308 5.32 14.20 -25.72
CA ASP A 308 4.98 13.51 -26.96
C ASP A 308 3.47 13.48 -27.22
N MET A 309 2.65 13.68 -26.18
CA MET A 309 1.19 13.82 -26.27
C MET A 309 0.76 15.24 -26.61
N LEU A 310 1.68 16.20 -26.67
CA LEU A 310 1.35 17.61 -26.78
C LEU A 310 1.79 18.19 -28.12
N ARG A 311 0.91 18.97 -28.76
CA ARG A 311 1.22 19.76 -29.95
C ARG A 311 1.88 21.06 -29.52
N MET A 312 3.20 21.09 -29.57
CA MET A 312 3.99 22.30 -29.34
C MET A 312 5.16 22.36 -30.33
N ASP A 313 5.69 23.56 -30.55
CA ASP A 313 6.92 23.74 -31.33
C ASP A 313 8.16 23.43 -30.47
N VAL A 314 9.34 23.41 -31.11
CA VAL A 314 10.60 23.07 -30.42
C VAL A 314 11.00 24.11 -29.37
N VAL A 315 10.55 25.36 -29.51
CA VAL A 315 10.86 26.44 -28.58
C VAL A 315 10.09 26.22 -27.29
N ASP A 316 8.77 26.07 -27.39
CA ASP A 316 7.88 25.79 -26.26
C ASP A 316 8.31 24.50 -25.54
N MET A 317 8.71 23.46 -26.30
CA MET A 317 9.21 22.20 -25.74
C MET A 317 10.50 22.39 -24.94
N ALA A 318 11.47 23.13 -25.50
CA ALA A 318 12.74 23.38 -24.84
C ALA A 318 12.56 24.18 -23.54
N GLU A 319 11.76 25.24 -23.54
CA GLU A 319 11.48 26.06 -22.35
C GLU A 319 10.83 25.24 -21.22
N LYS A 320 9.84 24.42 -21.56
CA LYS A 320 9.13 23.55 -20.61
C LYS A 320 10.04 22.47 -20.04
N LEU A 321 10.84 21.80 -20.86
CA LEU A 321 11.77 20.77 -20.41
C LEU A 321 12.90 21.35 -19.55
N VAL A 322 13.45 22.51 -19.92
CA VAL A 322 14.46 23.21 -19.08
C VAL A 322 13.86 23.63 -17.74
N THR A 323 12.59 24.05 -17.72
CA THR A 323 11.88 24.36 -16.47
C THR A 323 11.72 23.12 -15.58
N LEU A 324 11.30 21.99 -16.17
CA LEU A 324 11.20 20.71 -15.47
C LEU A 324 12.56 20.27 -14.92
N ALA A 325 13.62 20.33 -15.73
CA ALA A 325 14.96 19.96 -15.33
C ALA A 325 15.48 20.82 -14.17
N SER A 326 15.25 22.14 -14.23
CA SER A 326 15.57 23.06 -13.13
C SER A 326 14.88 22.65 -11.82
N GLN A 327 13.58 22.34 -11.90
CA GLN A 327 12.81 21.88 -10.74
C GLN A 327 13.31 20.54 -10.21
N ARG A 328 13.54 19.59 -11.11
CA ARG A 328 14.03 18.23 -10.81
C ARG A 328 15.37 18.28 -10.07
N VAL A 329 16.32 19.10 -10.52
CA VAL A 329 17.62 19.31 -9.84
C VAL A 329 17.42 19.84 -8.41
N ARG A 330 16.50 20.79 -8.19
CA ARG A 330 16.20 21.31 -6.84
C ARG A 330 15.69 20.23 -5.89
N ILE A 331 14.67 19.47 -6.29
CA ILE A 331 14.17 18.37 -5.45
C ILE A 331 15.21 17.27 -5.27
N GLY A 332 16.00 16.95 -6.30
CA GLY A 332 17.08 15.96 -6.22
C GLY A 332 18.09 16.31 -5.12
N ASN A 333 18.56 17.56 -5.10
CA ASN A 333 19.48 18.04 -4.08
C ASN A 333 18.89 17.98 -2.66
N VAL A 334 17.64 18.42 -2.48
CA VAL A 334 16.97 18.36 -1.17
C VAL A 334 16.78 16.91 -0.71
N TYR A 335 16.33 16.02 -1.61
CA TYR A 335 16.08 14.63 -1.29
C TYR A 335 17.37 13.89 -0.91
N LEU A 336 18.42 14.00 -1.71
CA LEU A 336 19.72 13.37 -1.44
C LEU A 336 20.32 13.87 -0.11
N GLY A 337 20.22 15.16 0.17
CA GLY A 337 20.62 15.72 1.45
C GLY A 337 19.81 15.16 2.61
N SER A 338 18.49 15.05 2.42
CA SER A 338 17.56 14.55 3.43
C SER A 338 17.82 13.10 3.83
N ILE A 339 18.20 12.26 2.86
CA ILE A 339 18.56 10.86 3.09
C ILE A 339 20.03 10.64 3.46
N GLY A 340 20.83 11.71 3.62
CA GLY A 340 22.21 11.67 4.10
C GLY A 340 23.25 11.29 3.04
N ARG A 341 22.96 11.53 1.76
CA ARG A 341 23.86 11.22 0.63
C ARG A 341 24.66 12.42 0.12
N GLY A 342 24.26 13.64 0.47
CA GLY A 342 24.89 14.87 -0.01
C GLY A 342 24.08 15.51 -1.13
N GLY A 343 24.76 16.15 -2.08
CA GLY A 343 24.14 16.72 -3.28
C GLY A 343 24.15 15.76 -4.47
N LEU A 344 23.59 16.24 -5.58
CA LEU A 344 23.66 15.60 -6.89
C LEU A 344 25.09 15.51 -7.41
N SER A 345 25.31 14.63 -8.39
CA SER A 345 26.58 14.58 -9.11
C SER A 345 26.82 15.85 -9.94
N GLN A 346 28.10 16.13 -10.20
CA GLN A 346 28.49 17.23 -11.10
C GLN A 346 27.96 17.03 -12.53
N THR A 347 27.67 15.79 -12.94
CA THR A 347 27.09 15.50 -14.26
C THR A 347 25.66 16.01 -14.35
N ALA A 348 24.81 15.71 -13.37
CA ALA A 348 23.41 16.16 -13.37
C ALA A 348 23.29 17.69 -13.34
N GLU A 349 24.10 18.35 -12.50
CA GLU A 349 24.14 19.81 -12.43
C GLU A 349 24.77 20.42 -13.69
N GLY A 350 25.80 19.79 -14.24
CA GLY A 350 26.46 20.19 -15.48
C GLY A 350 25.52 20.16 -16.69
N ASP A 351 24.82 19.05 -16.92
CA ASP A 351 23.89 18.90 -18.05
C ASP A 351 22.77 19.95 -17.99
N MET A 352 22.28 20.23 -16.77
CA MET A 352 21.30 21.29 -16.53
C MET A 352 21.84 22.69 -16.88
N LEU A 353 23.08 23.01 -16.50
CA LEU A 353 23.74 24.28 -16.86
C LEU A 353 23.94 24.41 -18.37
N VAL A 354 24.33 23.33 -19.06
CA VAL A 354 24.49 23.32 -20.51
C VAL A 354 23.13 23.45 -21.21
N ALA A 355 22.06 22.87 -20.67
CA ALA A 355 20.71 23.05 -21.18
C ALA A 355 20.25 24.51 -21.10
N LEU A 356 20.49 25.19 -19.97
CA LEU A 356 20.22 26.63 -19.80
C LEU A 356 21.03 27.48 -20.80
N SER A 357 22.32 27.21 -20.92
CA SER A 357 23.19 27.91 -21.88
C SER A 357 22.72 27.71 -23.32
N SER A 358 22.35 26.47 -23.68
CA SER A 358 21.79 26.14 -25.00
C SER A 358 20.50 26.90 -25.28
N LEU A 359 19.63 27.05 -24.28
CA LEU A 359 18.40 27.84 -24.40
C LEU A 359 18.71 29.33 -24.61
N GLN A 360 19.70 29.88 -23.89
CA GLN A 360 20.12 31.29 -24.03
C GLN A 360 20.69 31.60 -25.42
N VAL A 361 21.43 30.67 -26.04
CA VAL A 361 21.94 30.81 -27.41
C VAL A 361 20.94 30.35 -28.48
N LYS A 362 19.68 30.09 -28.10
CA LYS A 362 18.56 29.67 -28.97
C LYS A 362 18.78 28.34 -29.70
N ASN A 363 19.62 27.47 -29.15
CA ASN A 363 19.72 26.08 -29.59
C ASN A 363 18.68 25.23 -28.85
N HIS A 364 17.42 25.36 -29.27
CA HIS A 364 16.27 24.76 -28.60
C HIS A 364 16.30 23.22 -28.63
N SER A 365 16.75 22.60 -29.73
CA SER A 365 16.85 21.14 -29.83
C SER A 365 17.83 20.57 -28.81
N SER A 366 19.04 21.14 -28.71
CA SER A 366 20.01 20.70 -27.71
C SER A 366 19.57 21.02 -26.28
N ALA A 367 18.92 22.17 -26.06
CA ALA A 367 18.37 22.52 -24.75
C ALA A 367 17.33 21.50 -24.27
N ALA A 368 16.40 21.09 -25.15
CA ALA A 368 15.40 20.08 -24.86
C ALA A 368 16.02 18.71 -24.55
N GLU A 369 16.97 18.27 -25.37
CA GLU A 369 17.64 16.97 -25.19
C GLU A 369 18.44 16.91 -23.88
N LEU A 370 19.25 17.93 -23.60
CA LEU A 370 20.06 18.02 -22.38
C LEU A 370 19.20 18.16 -21.13
N ALA A 371 18.09 18.91 -21.19
CA ALA A 371 17.15 19.00 -20.08
C ALA A 371 16.52 17.64 -19.77
N ALA A 372 16.11 16.89 -20.79
CA ALA A 372 15.58 15.54 -20.60
C ALA A 372 16.64 14.56 -20.05
N LEU A 373 17.90 14.68 -20.48
CA LEU A 373 19.03 13.92 -19.91
C LEU A 373 19.25 14.25 -18.44
N ALA A 374 19.28 15.54 -18.08
CA ALA A 374 19.43 15.99 -16.70
C ALA A 374 18.31 15.43 -15.80
N VAL A 375 17.05 15.47 -16.25
CA VAL A 375 15.93 14.88 -15.49
C VAL A 375 16.15 13.39 -15.23
N ARG A 376 16.46 12.61 -16.28
CA ARG A 376 16.74 11.18 -16.16
C ARG A 376 17.90 10.88 -15.21
N GLN A 377 18.97 11.68 -15.29
CA GLN A 377 20.14 11.51 -14.44
C GLN A 377 19.81 11.76 -12.96
N VAL A 378 19.06 12.82 -12.66
CA VAL A 378 18.61 13.12 -11.29
C VAL A 378 17.72 12.00 -10.74
N ASP A 379 16.73 11.53 -11.52
CA ASP A 379 15.83 10.45 -11.08
C ASP A 379 16.59 9.14 -10.80
N GLN A 380 17.58 8.83 -11.64
CA GLN A 380 18.46 7.67 -11.43
C GLN A 380 19.27 7.83 -10.15
N GLU A 381 19.87 8.99 -9.90
CA GLU A 381 20.63 9.25 -8.68
C GLU A 381 19.75 9.16 -7.42
N MET A 382 18.55 9.75 -7.44
CA MET A 382 17.59 9.63 -6.34
C MET A 382 17.24 8.16 -6.04
N THR A 383 16.95 7.38 -7.07
CA THR A 383 16.60 5.96 -6.96
C THR A 383 17.78 5.13 -6.45
N GLN A 384 18.96 5.30 -7.04
CA GLN A 384 20.17 4.58 -6.64
C GLN A 384 20.59 4.91 -5.20
N ALA A 385 20.47 6.18 -4.81
CA ALA A 385 20.78 6.63 -3.46
C ALA A 385 19.83 6.03 -2.42
N ARG A 386 18.52 6.03 -2.73
CA ARG A 386 17.48 5.37 -1.94
C ARG A 386 17.80 3.89 -1.75
N ASP A 387 17.95 3.15 -2.85
CA ASP A 387 18.16 1.70 -2.83
C ASP A 387 19.46 1.32 -2.13
N SER A 388 20.52 2.11 -2.33
CA SER A 388 21.80 1.87 -1.67
C SER A 388 21.72 2.08 -0.16
N ARG A 389 20.94 3.05 0.31
CA ARG A 389 20.67 3.22 1.74
C ARG A 389 19.83 2.07 2.30
N VAL A 390 18.75 1.68 1.62
CA VAL A 390 17.91 0.53 2.02
C VAL A 390 18.75 -0.76 2.08
N ARG A 391 19.61 -1.02 1.09
CA ARG A 391 20.53 -2.16 1.08
C ARG A 391 21.51 -2.12 2.26
N ALA A 392 22.11 -0.96 2.56
CA ALA A 392 23.01 -0.83 3.69
C ALA A 392 22.31 -1.13 5.03
N GLU A 393 21.07 -0.65 5.20
CA GLU A 393 20.26 -0.95 6.38
C GLU A 393 19.89 -2.45 6.47
N ARG A 394 19.57 -3.12 5.35
CA ARG A 394 19.36 -4.57 5.29
C ARG A 394 20.60 -5.35 5.72
N THR A 395 21.77 -4.99 5.20
CA THR A 395 23.04 -5.64 5.54
C THR A 395 23.37 -5.50 7.03
N ARG A 396 23.12 -4.32 7.63
CA ARG A 396 23.30 -4.11 9.08
C ARG A 396 22.38 -5.01 9.92
N ARG A 397 21.20 -5.38 9.40
CA ARG A 397 20.26 -6.30 10.07
C ARG A 397 20.65 -7.77 9.90
N THR A 398 21.44 -8.13 8.89
CA THR A 398 21.80 -9.54 8.60
C THR A 398 22.55 -10.19 9.76
N MET A 399 23.54 -9.53 10.35
CA MET A 399 24.36 -10.10 11.43
C MET A 399 23.54 -10.40 12.70
N PRO A 400 22.78 -9.45 13.29
CA PRO A 400 22.00 -9.74 14.50
C PRO A 400 20.88 -10.75 14.26
N ILE A 401 20.18 -10.70 13.12
CA ILE A 401 19.11 -11.65 12.78
C ILE A 401 19.68 -13.05 12.54
N GLY A 402 20.70 -13.15 11.70
CA GLY A 402 21.36 -14.42 11.38
C GLY A 402 22.03 -15.05 12.58
N GLY A 403 22.75 -14.25 13.39
CA GLY A 403 23.38 -14.71 14.62
C GLY A 403 22.37 -15.26 15.63
N THR A 404 21.26 -14.57 15.83
CA THR A 404 20.18 -15.03 16.73
C THR A 404 19.55 -16.32 16.23
N ALA A 405 19.26 -16.43 14.92
CA ALA A 405 18.72 -17.65 14.32
C ALA A 405 19.69 -18.84 14.48
N ILE A 406 20.99 -18.64 14.25
CA ILE A 406 22.02 -19.67 14.42
C ILE A 406 22.13 -20.11 15.88
N ILE A 407 22.12 -19.18 16.84
CA ILE A 407 22.17 -19.51 18.28
C ILE A 407 20.96 -20.35 18.67
N LEU A 408 19.75 -19.98 18.21
CA LEU A 408 18.53 -20.73 18.51
C LEU A 408 18.53 -22.12 17.87
N LEU A 409 18.98 -22.24 16.61
CA LEU A 409 19.19 -23.52 15.95
C LEU A 409 20.22 -24.39 16.69
N TRP A 410 21.31 -23.78 17.18
CA TRP A 410 22.32 -24.47 17.97
C TRP A 410 21.76 -24.95 19.31
N ILE A 411 20.94 -24.16 20.01
CA ILE A 411 20.23 -24.57 21.24
C ILE A 411 19.28 -25.74 20.97
N ILE A 412 18.55 -25.70 19.85
CA ILE A 412 17.68 -26.80 19.41
C ILE A 412 18.53 -28.06 19.15
N TRP A 413 19.66 -27.91 18.47
CA TRP A 413 20.59 -28.99 18.16
C TRP A 413 21.23 -29.60 19.41
N LEU A 414 21.67 -28.79 20.38
CA LEU A 414 22.21 -29.27 21.66
C LEU A 414 21.17 -30.08 22.45
N ASN A 415 19.88 -29.76 22.29
CA ASN A 415 18.79 -30.47 22.93
C ASN A 415 18.15 -31.56 22.04
N ARG A 416 18.77 -31.95 20.91
CA ARG A 416 18.22 -32.91 19.94
C ARG A 416 17.86 -34.29 20.51
N SER A 417 18.56 -34.75 21.55
CA SER A 417 18.25 -36.03 22.21
C SER A 417 16.98 -35.97 23.06
N ARG A 418 16.51 -34.76 23.39
CA ARG A 418 15.32 -34.48 24.20
C ARG A 418 14.14 -34.03 23.34
N LEU A 419 14.43 -33.26 22.29
CA LEU A 419 13.47 -32.83 21.28
C LEU A 419 13.17 -33.99 20.34
N LYS A 420 11.93 -34.47 20.39
CA LYS A 420 11.48 -35.50 19.47
C LYS A 420 11.21 -34.86 18.11
N TRP A 421 11.68 -35.48 17.03
CA TRP A 421 11.56 -34.93 15.67
C TRP A 421 10.12 -34.55 15.30
N TYR A 422 9.13 -35.28 15.81
CA TYR A 422 7.72 -34.99 15.57
C TYR A 422 7.28 -33.66 16.18
N SER A 423 7.87 -33.19 17.29
CA SER A 423 7.56 -31.89 17.88
C SER A 423 8.02 -30.75 16.97
N LEU A 424 9.20 -30.90 16.35
CA LEU A 424 9.72 -29.95 15.36
C LEU A 424 8.81 -29.90 14.14
N LEU A 425 8.45 -31.06 13.58
CA LEU A 425 7.56 -31.12 12.42
C LEU A 425 6.17 -30.55 12.74
N THR A 426 5.60 -30.91 13.90
CA THR A 426 4.29 -30.43 14.34
C THR A 426 4.29 -28.92 14.51
N ALA A 427 5.33 -28.35 15.12
CA ALA A 427 5.49 -26.90 15.27
C ALA A 427 5.56 -26.19 13.91
N LEU A 428 6.37 -26.69 12.98
CA LEU A 428 6.49 -26.13 11.63
C LEU A 428 5.15 -26.16 10.88
N LEU A 429 4.48 -27.32 10.88
CA LEU A 429 3.17 -27.48 10.22
C LEU A 429 2.11 -26.60 10.87
N SER A 430 2.10 -26.45 12.19
CA SER A 430 1.15 -25.59 12.90
C SER A 430 1.41 -24.11 12.62
N THR A 431 2.66 -23.69 12.47
CA THR A 431 2.99 -22.34 12.00
C THR A 431 2.44 -22.08 10.59
N GLY A 432 2.70 -23.01 9.66
CA GLY A 432 2.19 -22.91 8.28
C GLY A 432 0.66 -22.98 8.18
N LEU A 433 0.01 -23.77 9.03
CA LEU A 433 -1.44 -23.96 9.03
C LEU A 433 -2.21 -22.65 9.30
N TYR A 434 -1.70 -21.78 10.16
CA TYR A 434 -2.29 -20.44 10.38
C TYR A 434 -2.41 -19.66 9.06
N HIS A 435 -1.33 -19.64 8.28
CA HIS A 435 -1.26 -18.95 7.00
C HIS A 435 -2.06 -19.68 5.92
N ALA A 436 -2.08 -21.01 5.92
CA ALA A 436 -2.92 -21.81 5.02
C ALA A 436 -4.42 -21.53 5.26
N LEU A 437 -4.86 -21.47 6.52
CA LEU A 437 -6.24 -21.11 6.87
C LEU A 437 -6.57 -19.66 6.48
N PHE A 438 -5.62 -18.74 6.62
CA PHE A 438 -5.79 -17.36 6.16
C PHE A 438 -6.06 -17.31 4.66
N LEU A 439 -5.23 -17.98 3.85
CA LEU A 439 -5.40 -18.04 2.39
C LEU A 439 -6.69 -18.80 2.00
N GLN A 440 -7.03 -19.91 2.66
CA GLN A 440 -8.24 -20.68 2.40
C GLN A 440 -9.52 -19.87 2.67
N GLN A 441 -9.48 -18.96 3.64
CA GLN A 441 -10.58 -18.04 3.94
C GLN A 441 -10.64 -16.83 2.98
N GLY A 442 -9.90 -16.87 1.87
CA GLY A 442 -9.80 -15.78 0.90
C GLY A 442 -8.91 -14.63 1.37
N GLY A 443 -8.06 -14.82 2.37
CA GLY A 443 -7.09 -13.81 2.79
C GLY A 443 -6.02 -13.60 1.71
N THR A 444 -5.61 -12.34 1.53
CA THR A 444 -4.45 -11.96 0.72
C THR A 444 -3.52 -11.14 1.60
N TYR A 445 -2.19 -11.27 1.43
CA TYR A 445 -1.23 -10.44 2.16
C TYR A 445 -1.23 -9.02 1.57
N SER A 446 -2.31 -8.30 1.84
CA SER A 446 -2.57 -6.98 1.29
C SER A 446 -3.42 -6.17 2.24
N PHE A 447 -3.18 -4.86 2.22
CA PHE A 447 -4.00 -3.89 2.90
C PHE A 447 -5.32 -3.61 2.16
N SER A 448 -5.51 -4.14 0.94
CA SER A 448 -6.74 -3.96 0.18
C SER A 448 -7.98 -4.60 0.78
N ARG A 449 -7.81 -5.53 1.74
CA ARG A 449 -8.90 -6.27 2.39
C ARG A 449 -9.00 -5.99 3.89
N ILE A 450 -8.58 -4.80 4.32
CA ILE A 450 -8.80 -4.38 5.70
C ILE A 450 -10.31 -4.21 5.94
N PRO A 451 -10.89 -4.82 6.97
CA PRO A 451 -12.29 -4.60 7.31
C PRO A 451 -12.57 -3.14 7.70
N ALA A 452 -13.82 -2.70 7.65
CA ALA A 452 -14.21 -1.31 8.01
C ALA A 452 -13.71 -0.87 9.40
N GLY A 453 -13.56 -1.80 10.36
CA GLY A 453 -12.98 -1.53 11.69
C GLY A 453 -11.44 -1.44 11.72
N GLY A 454 -10.78 -1.32 10.57
CA GLY A 454 -9.34 -1.21 10.44
C GLY A 454 -8.58 -2.49 10.77
N LEU A 455 -7.28 -2.36 11.01
CA LEU A 455 -6.42 -3.49 11.39
C LEU A 455 -6.87 -4.16 12.71
N ALA A 456 -7.53 -3.42 13.61
CA ALA A 456 -8.05 -3.98 14.86
C ALA A 456 -9.12 -5.07 14.62
N ALA A 457 -9.97 -4.90 13.60
CA ALA A 457 -11.00 -5.88 13.24
C ALA A 457 -10.42 -7.22 12.73
N THR A 458 -9.11 -7.28 12.43
CA THR A 458 -8.44 -8.53 12.04
C THR A 458 -8.11 -9.43 13.23
N LEU A 459 -8.26 -8.95 14.48
CA LEU A 459 -7.89 -9.67 15.69
C LEU A 459 -8.68 -10.95 15.89
N GLU A 460 -10.02 -10.90 15.83
CA GLU A 460 -10.88 -12.06 16.08
C GLU A 460 -10.66 -13.18 15.02
N PRO A 461 -10.67 -12.91 13.70
CA PRO A 461 -10.36 -13.93 12.71
C PRO A 461 -8.97 -14.54 12.89
N SER A 462 -7.98 -13.73 13.30
CA SER A 462 -6.61 -14.18 13.56
C SER A 462 -6.54 -15.04 14.82
N ALA A 463 -7.26 -14.69 15.89
CA ALA A 463 -7.38 -15.49 17.11
C ALA A 463 -7.96 -16.87 16.82
N ARG A 464 -9.03 -16.96 16.01
CA ARG A 464 -9.62 -18.24 15.59
C ARG A 464 -8.62 -19.11 14.83
N ARG A 465 -7.92 -18.56 13.83
CA ARG A 465 -6.90 -19.29 13.07
C ARG A 465 -5.75 -19.76 13.95
N ALA A 466 -5.26 -18.90 14.84
CA ALA A 466 -4.19 -19.24 15.77
C ALA A 466 -4.63 -20.35 16.73
N ALA A 467 -5.85 -20.28 17.26
CA ALA A 467 -6.40 -21.29 18.16
C ALA A 467 -6.52 -22.66 17.48
N ILE A 468 -7.05 -22.72 16.25
CA ILE A 468 -7.15 -23.96 15.47
C ILE A 468 -5.76 -24.55 15.21
N ALA A 469 -4.85 -23.73 14.68
CA ALA A 469 -3.50 -24.16 14.35
C ALA A 469 -2.74 -24.66 15.59
N PHE A 470 -2.85 -23.95 16.70
CA PHE A 470 -2.23 -24.32 17.96
C PHE A 470 -2.82 -25.60 18.57
N ALA A 471 -4.14 -25.71 18.61
CA ALA A 471 -4.85 -26.83 19.22
C ALA A 471 -4.58 -28.14 18.47
N LEU A 472 -4.55 -28.14 17.14
CA LEU A 472 -4.25 -29.33 16.35
C LEU A 472 -2.85 -29.88 16.65
N GLY A 473 -1.83 -29.02 16.72
CA GLY A 473 -0.50 -29.46 17.12
C GLY A 473 -0.45 -29.93 18.58
N ALA A 474 -1.16 -29.25 19.49
CA ALA A 474 -1.26 -29.68 20.88
C ALA A 474 -1.92 -31.06 21.05
N LEU A 475 -2.90 -31.40 20.20
CA LEU A 475 -3.51 -32.73 20.15
C LEU A 475 -2.51 -33.81 19.72
N VAL A 476 -1.63 -33.53 18.75
CA VAL A 476 -0.56 -34.44 18.34
C VAL A 476 0.40 -34.70 19.51
N ILE A 477 0.75 -33.67 20.28
CA ILE A 477 1.59 -33.81 21.47
C ILE A 477 0.87 -34.65 22.55
N ALA A 478 -0.41 -34.39 22.82
CA ALA A 478 -1.21 -35.16 23.77
C ALA A 478 -1.29 -36.64 23.38
N PHE A 479 -1.60 -36.92 22.11
CA PHE A 479 -1.71 -38.25 21.54
C PHE A 479 -0.39 -39.00 21.58
N SER A 480 0.71 -38.34 21.26
CA SER A 480 2.05 -38.92 21.31
C SER A 480 2.46 -39.31 22.74
N ALA A 481 2.18 -38.44 23.72
CA ALA A 481 2.40 -38.72 25.13
C ALA A 481 1.52 -39.87 25.65
N TRP A 482 0.26 -39.95 25.19
CA TRP A 482 -0.63 -41.07 25.46
C TRP A 482 -0.10 -42.39 24.88
N ARG A 483 0.34 -42.40 23.61
CA ARG A 483 0.89 -43.59 22.93
C ARG A 483 2.13 -44.13 23.64
N GLN A 484 2.95 -43.24 24.19
CA GLN A 484 4.14 -43.59 24.98
C GLN A 484 3.81 -43.99 26.43
N ARG A 485 2.53 -43.94 26.82
CA ARG A 485 2.04 -44.19 28.18
C ARG A 485 2.77 -43.35 29.24
N GLU A 486 3.11 -42.10 28.92
CA GLU A 486 3.77 -41.19 29.85
C GLU A 486 2.84 -40.88 31.04
N ARG A 487 3.28 -41.20 32.26
CA ARG A 487 2.48 -41.02 33.49
C ARG A 487 2.82 -39.72 34.22
N SER A 488 3.96 -39.11 33.92
CA SER A 488 4.38 -37.85 34.51
C SER A 488 3.64 -36.68 33.87
N ALA A 489 2.67 -36.08 34.57
CA ALA A 489 2.00 -34.87 34.10
C ALA A 489 2.98 -33.73 33.82
N PHE A 490 4.07 -33.66 34.59
CA PHE A 490 5.15 -32.70 34.35
C PHE A 490 5.84 -32.92 33.00
N ALA A 491 6.09 -34.17 32.60
CA ALA A 491 6.71 -34.49 31.32
C ALA A 491 5.80 -34.12 30.15
N VAL A 492 4.50 -34.39 30.27
CA VAL A 492 3.48 -34.00 29.28
C VAL A 492 3.40 -32.48 29.15
N MET A 493 3.31 -31.75 30.27
CA MET A 493 3.31 -30.29 30.27
C MET A 493 4.58 -29.71 29.64
N ARG A 494 5.74 -30.29 29.95
CA ARG A 494 7.01 -29.86 29.35
C ARG A 494 7.04 -30.07 27.83
N HIS A 495 6.55 -31.20 27.33
CA HIS A 495 6.47 -31.43 25.88
C HIS A 495 5.52 -30.45 25.18
N ALA A 496 4.43 -30.06 25.83
CA ALA A 496 3.55 -29.01 25.30
C ALA A 496 4.24 -27.64 25.26
N TYR A 497 5.00 -27.29 26.31
CA TYR A 497 5.84 -26.10 26.32
C TYR A 497 6.92 -26.11 25.24
N ASP A 498 7.63 -27.23 25.06
CA ASP A 498 8.65 -27.39 24.02
C ASP A 498 8.04 -27.18 22.62
N TYR A 499 6.85 -27.73 22.38
CA TYR A 499 6.09 -27.51 21.13
C TYR A 499 5.75 -26.03 20.92
N ALA A 500 5.21 -25.35 21.93
CA ALA A 500 4.85 -23.94 21.81
C ALA A 500 6.07 -23.05 21.54
N LEU A 501 7.19 -23.30 22.23
CA LEU A 501 8.44 -22.56 22.01
C LEU A 501 9.02 -22.81 20.60
N LEU A 502 8.93 -24.05 20.09
CA LEU A 502 9.33 -24.35 18.71
C LEU A 502 8.44 -23.67 17.68
N GLN A 503 7.13 -23.62 17.93
CA GLN A 503 6.21 -22.92 17.03
C GLN A 503 6.52 -21.42 17.00
N LEU A 504 6.73 -20.81 18.17
CA LEU A 504 7.16 -19.42 18.30
C LEU A 504 8.54 -19.16 17.67
N PHE A 505 9.45 -20.15 17.69
CA PHE A 505 10.72 -20.05 16.97
C PHE A 505 10.50 -19.95 15.46
N PHE A 506 9.66 -20.81 14.86
CA PHE A 506 9.36 -20.74 13.43
C PHE A 506 8.61 -19.46 13.04
N ILE A 507 7.66 -19.00 13.86
CA ILE A 507 7.01 -17.69 13.66
C ILE A 507 8.07 -16.57 13.76
N GLY A 508 8.98 -16.67 14.73
CA GLY A 508 10.08 -15.74 14.92
C GLY A 508 10.99 -15.65 13.70
N LEU A 509 11.31 -16.77 13.04
CA LEU A 509 12.07 -16.77 11.78
C LEU A 509 11.35 -16.00 10.66
N LEU A 510 10.03 -16.15 10.55
CA LEU A 510 9.22 -15.43 9.57
C LEU A 510 9.18 -13.92 9.87
N VAL A 511 8.98 -13.55 11.14
CA VAL A 511 9.08 -12.15 11.61
C VAL A 511 10.47 -11.58 11.34
N ALA A 512 11.53 -12.35 11.56
CA ALA A 512 12.91 -11.95 11.27
C ALA A 512 13.14 -11.73 9.78
N ALA A 513 12.61 -12.61 8.91
CA ALA A 513 12.69 -12.44 7.46
C ALA A 513 11.96 -11.16 6.99
N CYS A 514 10.76 -10.89 7.53
CA CYS A 514 10.02 -9.66 7.24
C CYS A 514 10.77 -8.42 7.72
N THR A 515 11.33 -8.48 8.94
CA THR A 515 12.14 -7.40 9.54
C THR A 515 13.43 -7.16 8.77
N TRP A 516 14.06 -8.21 8.26
CA TRP A 516 15.22 -8.09 7.41
C TRP A 516 14.85 -7.34 6.12
N TRP A 517 13.76 -7.72 5.47
CA TRP A 517 13.29 -7.15 4.21
C TRP A 517 12.83 -5.69 4.32
N ASN A 518 11.87 -5.40 5.20
CA ASN A 518 11.25 -4.07 5.31
C ASN A 518 11.81 -3.21 6.43
N GLY A 519 12.60 -3.78 7.34
CA GLY A 519 12.86 -3.17 8.63
C GLY A 519 11.73 -3.47 9.64
N PRO A 520 11.92 -3.08 10.91
CA PRO A 520 10.96 -3.38 11.97
C PRO A 520 9.70 -2.52 11.92
N LEU A 521 9.76 -1.35 11.27
CA LEU A 521 8.74 -0.30 11.23
C LEU A 521 8.78 0.43 9.88
N PHE A 522 7.70 1.14 9.53
CA PHE A 522 7.71 2.12 8.45
C PHE A 522 8.53 3.31 8.91
N SER A 523 9.63 3.61 8.22
CA SER A 523 10.58 4.64 8.65
C SER A 523 10.61 5.79 7.66
N TRP A 524 11.67 5.90 6.86
CA TRP A 524 11.86 7.01 5.92
C TRP A 524 11.44 6.65 4.48
N TYR A 525 11.11 5.39 4.21
CA TYR A 525 10.72 4.90 2.88
C TYR A 525 9.50 3.99 2.97
N LEU A 526 8.77 3.85 1.86
CA LEU A 526 7.65 2.92 1.76
C LEU A 526 8.14 1.49 1.51
N PRO A 527 7.85 0.56 2.43
CA PRO A 527 8.25 -0.83 2.29
C PRO A 527 7.38 -1.58 1.28
N SER A 528 7.71 -2.84 1.01
CA SER A 528 6.78 -3.74 0.32
C SER A 528 5.54 -3.97 1.19
N PHE A 529 4.39 -3.48 0.74
CA PHE A 529 3.12 -3.58 1.45
C PHE A 529 2.71 -5.04 1.74
N ALA A 530 2.95 -5.96 0.80
CA ALA A 530 2.64 -7.37 1.01
C ALA A 530 3.49 -7.99 2.15
N VAL A 531 4.79 -7.72 2.15
CA VAL A 531 5.70 -8.18 3.22
C VAL A 531 5.37 -7.48 4.54
N ALA A 532 4.92 -6.22 4.51
CA ALA A 532 4.49 -5.50 5.71
C ALA A 532 3.22 -6.09 6.32
N TYR A 533 2.24 -6.49 5.50
CA TYR A 533 1.04 -7.17 5.99
C TYR A 533 1.38 -8.56 6.53
N LEU A 534 2.26 -9.31 5.86
CA LEU A 534 2.77 -10.59 6.37
C LEU A 534 3.49 -10.42 7.72
N HIS A 535 4.26 -9.34 7.88
CA HIS A 535 4.91 -9.01 9.15
C HIS A 535 3.87 -8.79 10.26
N PHE A 536 2.86 -7.97 10.00
CA PHE A 536 1.75 -7.73 10.93
C PHE A 536 1.02 -9.03 11.29
N ALA A 537 0.65 -9.84 10.30
CA ALA A 537 -0.06 -11.11 10.50
C ALA A 537 0.78 -12.13 11.31
N SER A 538 2.10 -12.16 11.10
CA SER A 538 3.02 -13.05 11.82
C SER A 538 3.24 -12.58 13.27
N LEU A 539 3.33 -11.27 13.51
CA LEU A 539 3.37 -10.73 14.88
C LEU A 539 2.07 -10.97 15.63
N MET A 540 0.92 -10.85 14.96
CA MET A 540 -0.39 -11.25 15.52
C MET A 540 -0.41 -12.73 15.89
N GLN A 541 0.07 -13.60 15.01
CA GLN A 541 0.22 -15.02 15.31
C GLN A 541 1.12 -15.25 16.53
N ALA A 542 2.29 -14.60 16.59
CA ALA A 542 3.20 -14.72 17.73
C ALA A 542 2.55 -14.32 19.05
N LEU A 543 1.86 -13.17 19.08
CA LEU A 543 1.11 -12.69 20.24
C LEU A 543 0.11 -13.74 20.72
N LEU A 544 -0.78 -14.18 19.82
CA LEU A 544 -1.88 -15.08 20.16
C LEU A 544 -1.37 -16.45 20.62
N ILE A 545 -0.37 -17.01 19.93
CA ILE A 545 0.24 -18.30 20.29
C ILE A 545 0.93 -18.20 21.65
N ALA A 546 1.72 -17.14 21.89
CA ALA A 546 2.40 -16.95 23.16
C ALA A 546 1.43 -16.84 24.34
N THR A 547 0.32 -16.10 24.18
CA THR A 547 -0.72 -15.99 25.21
C THR A 547 -1.40 -17.32 25.48
N MET A 548 -1.84 -18.06 24.45
CA MET A 548 -2.49 -19.37 24.62
C MET A 548 -1.54 -20.42 25.22
N ALA A 549 -0.25 -20.35 24.88
CA ALA A 549 0.77 -21.29 25.33
C ALA A 549 1.00 -21.25 26.85
N ILE A 550 0.65 -20.16 27.55
CA ILE A 550 0.83 -20.03 29.01
C ILE A 550 0.01 -21.07 29.78
N LEU A 551 -1.25 -21.28 29.39
CA LEU A 551 -2.18 -22.17 30.12
C LEU A 551 -2.40 -23.52 29.44
N SER A 552 -2.15 -23.61 28.14
CA SER A 552 -2.45 -24.82 27.36
C SER A 552 -1.78 -26.12 27.82
N PRO A 553 -0.56 -26.14 28.43
CA PRO A 553 0.04 -27.39 28.87
C PRO A 553 -0.77 -28.12 29.94
N VAL A 554 -1.50 -27.37 30.78
CA VAL A 554 -2.43 -27.93 31.76
C VAL A 554 -3.57 -28.66 31.04
N ALA A 555 -4.16 -28.04 30.02
CA ALA A 555 -5.21 -28.65 29.22
C ALA A 555 -4.72 -29.91 28.48
N VAL A 556 -3.51 -29.86 27.90
CA VAL A 556 -2.87 -31.03 27.24
C VAL A 556 -2.67 -32.18 28.22
N ALA A 557 -2.21 -31.90 29.45
CA ALA A 557 -2.02 -32.91 30.48
C ALA A 557 -3.36 -33.52 30.97
N ILE A 558 -4.41 -32.71 31.11
CA ILE A 558 -5.76 -33.18 31.47
C ILE A 558 -6.30 -34.11 30.37
N LEU A 559 -6.21 -33.69 29.10
CA LEU A 559 -6.66 -34.46 27.96
C LEU A 559 -5.94 -35.82 27.88
N GLN A 560 -4.60 -35.80 27.99
CA GLN A 560 -3.79 -37.01 27.95
C GLN A 560 -4.12 -37.98 29.10
N ARG A 561 -4.37 -37.47 30.31
CA ARG A 561 -4.82 -38.30 31.45
C ARG A 561 -6.19 -38.91 31.21
N GLY A 562 -7.12 -38.17 30.60
CA GLY A 562 -8.42 -38.68 30.19
C GLY A 562 -8.28 -39.89 29.25
N LEU A 563 -7.43 -39.77 28.22
CA LEU A 563 -7.14 -40.85 27.27
C LEU A 563 -6.52 -42.09 27.94
N LEU A 564 -5.60 -41.90 28.89
CA LEU A 564 -5.04 -43.02 29.67
C LEU A 564 -6.11 -43.74 30.50
N SER A 565 -6.98 -42.98 31.19
CA SER A 565 -8.06 -43.54 32.01
C SER A 565 -9.02 -44.41 31.18
N ILE A 566 -9.40 -43.95 29.99
CA ILE A 566 -10.28 -44.69 29.08
C ILE A 566 -9.60 -45.98 28.61
N SER A 567 -8.33 -45.91 28.19
CA SER A 567 -7.55 -47.08 27.76
C SER A 567 -7.37 -48.11 28.87
N ASP A 568 -7.07 -47.67 30.10
CA ASP A 568 -6.86 -48.57 31.23
C ASP A 568 -8.16 -49.26 31.66
N ARG A 569 -9.31 -48.57 31.62
CA ARG A 569 -10.63 -49.18 31.86
C ARG A 569 -11.00 -50.21 30.80
N GLY A 570 -10.77 -49.92 29.52
CA GLY A 570 -11.01 -50.88 28.43
C GLY A 570 -10.14 -52.14 28.54
N THR A 571 -8.90 -51.99 29.01
CA THR A 571 -7.99 -53.13 29.24
C THR A 571 -8.46 -53.99 30.44
N LYS A 572 -8.88 -53.36 31.54
CA LYS A 572 -9.45 -54.08 32.70
C LYS A 572 -10.73 -54.83 32.38
N LEU A 573 -11.62 -54.25 31.55
CA LEU A 573 -12.86 -54.90 31.11
C LEU A 573 -12.59 -56.11 30.18
N ARG A 574 -11.56 -56.06 29.32
CA ARG A 574 -11.12 -57.23 28.52
C ARG A 574 -10.54 -58.35 29.38
N VAL A 575 -9.76 -58.03 30.42
CA VAL A 575 -9.20 -59.02 31.35
C VAL A 575 -10.30 -59.69 32.19
N LEU A 576 -11.32 -58.93 32.61
CA LEU A 576 -12.47 -59.47 33.34
C LEU A 576 -13.43 -60.28 32.45
N GLY A 577 -13.61 -59.89 31.18
CA GLY A 577 -14.40 -60.64 30.20
C GLY A 577 -13.73 -61.94 29.71
N GLY A 578 -12.40 -61.97 29.63
CA GLY A 578 -11.63 -63.17 29.27
C GLY A 578 -11.53 -64.23 30.37
N SER A 579 -11.84 -63.86 31.62
CA SER A 579 -11.83 -64.78 32.78
C SER A 579 -13.11 -65.62 32.90
N SER A 580 -14.21 -65.24 32.25
CA SER A 580 -15.49 -65.99 32.32
C SER A 580 -15.61 -67.15 31.33
N TYR A 581 -14.62 -67.40 30.45
CA TYR A 581 -14.64 -68.55 29.53
C TYR A 581 -13.77 -69.75 29.96
N ALA A 582 -13.10 -69.68 31.12
CA ALA A 582 -12.19 -70.74 31.60
C ALA A 582 -12.74 -71.57 32.78
N ARG A 583 -14.04 -71.47 33.10
CA ARG A 583 -14.69 -72.33 34.11
C ARG A 583 -15.95 -72.97 33.54
N GLY A 584 -15.76 -74.10 32.90
CA GLY A 584 -16.86 -74.97 32.52
C GLY A 584 -16.38 -76.04 31.57
N HIS A 585 -15.61 -77.01 32.08
CA HIS A 585 -15.50 -78.40 31.59
C HIS A 585 -14.55 -79.15 32.53
N ASN A 586 -15.08 -79.60 33.67
CA ASN A 586 -14.56 -80.75 34.40
C ASN A 586 -15.61 -81.20 35.42
N ARG A 587 -16.56 -82.02 34.95
CA ARG A 587 -16.99 -83.30 35.50
C ARG A 587 -18.22 -83.80 34.76
#